data_AF-A0A946XW08-F1
#
_entry.id   AF-A0A946XW08-F1
#
_cell.length_a   1.000
_cell.length_b   1.000
_cell.length_c   1.000
_cell.angle_alpha   90.00
_cell.angle_beta   90.00
_cell.angle_gamma   90.00
#
_symmetry.space_group_name_H-M   'P 1'
#
loop_
_entity.id
_entity.type
_entity.pdbx_description
1 polymer ?
#
loop_
_entity_poly.entity_id
_entity_poly.type
_entity_poly.pdbx_seq_one_letter_code
_entity_poly.pdbx_strand_id
1 'polypeptide(L)'
;GHSRPFEAAARVAAAYGAERSLSDIEQAVLFPLVCARLAVSVSIAAERKQLEPDHPNWFGSERLAWEVLPALKARGPEGWLGS
;
A
#
# COMPACT_ATOMS: atom_id res chain seq x y z
N GLY A 1 9.75 13.59 3.74
CA GLY A 1 9.20 13.24 5.06
C GLY A 1 8.33 12.02 4.91
N HIS A 2 8.60 10.95 5.68
CA HIS A 2 7.83 9.71 5.68
C HIS A 2 6.39 10.00 6.14
N SER A 3 5.54 10.41 5.22
CA SER A 3 4.13 10.65 5.49
C SER A 3 3.51 9.32 5.87
N ARG A 4 2.74 9.30 6.95
CA ARG A 4 2.06 8.11 7.46
C ARG A 4 1.25 7.49 6.30
N PRO A 5 1.60 6.28 5.81
CA PRO A 5 1.13 5.77 4.52
C PRO A 5 -0.40 5.69 4.43
N PHE A 6 -1.06 5.44 5.56
CA PHE A 6 -2.52 5.43 5.65
C PHE A 6 -3.16 6.82 5.55
N GLU A 7 -2.53 7.86 6.11
CA GLU A 7 -3.02 9.24 5.95
C GLU A 7 -2.84 9.73 4.51
N ALA A 8 -1.79 9.27 3.83
CA ALA A 8 -1.63 9.52 2.39
C ALA A 8 -2.72 8.81 1.59
N ALA A 9 -2.99 7.53 1.87
CA ALA A 9 -4.06 6.77 1.24
C ALA A 9 -5.44 7.41 1.45
N ALA A 10 -5.75 7.83 2.69
CA ALA A 10 -6.98 8.52 3.04
C ALA A 10 -7.16 9.83 2.27
N ARG A 11 -6.11 10.67 2.21
CA ARG A 11 -6.15 11.91 1.44
C ARG A 11 -6.37 11.68 -0.05
N VAL A 12 -5.72 10.66 -0.62
CA VAL A 12 -5.89 10.34 -2.05
C VAL A 12 -7.31 9.84 -2.32
N ALA A 13 -7.85 8.94 -1.48
CA ALA A 13 -9.21 8.44 -1.63
C ALA A 13 -10.25 9.58 -1.51
N ALA A 14 -10.08 10.47 -0.54
CA ALA A 14 -10.96 11.63 -0.35
C ALA A 14 -10.89 12.61 -1.54
N ALA A 15 -9.68 12.94 -2.01
CA ALA A 15 -9.50 13.83 -3.15
C ALA A 15 -10.09 13.25 -4.43
N TYR A 16 -9.89 11.94 -4.68
CA TYR A 16 -10.51 11.26 -5.82
C TYR A 16 -12.05 11.27 -5.71
N GLY A 17 -12.58 10.98 -4.52
CA GLY A 17 -14.02 11.01 -4.25
C GLY A 17 -14.67 12.37 -4.49
N ALA A 18 -13.94 13.47 -4.27
CA ALA A 18 -14.41 14.83 -4.52
C ALA A 18 -14.56 15.14 -6.02
N GLU A 19 -13.69 14.58 -6.87
CA GLU A 19 -13.78 14.71 -8.33
C GLU A 19 -14.76 13.72 -8.95
N ARG A 20 -14.84 12.50 -8.39
CA ARG A 20 -15.74 11.44 -8.81
C ARG A 20 -16.17 10.59 -7.62
N SER A 21 -17.46 10.66 -7.30
CA SER A 21 -18.06 9.82 -6.26
C SER A 21 -17.79 8.34 -6.52
N LEU A 22 -17.19 7.69 -5.52
CA LEU A 22 -17.03 6.24 -5.48
C LEU A 22 -18.27 5.65 -4.80
N SER A 23 -18.83 4.60 -5.39
CA SER A 23 -19.83 3.76 -4.72
C SER A 23 -19.24 3.05 -3.50
N ASP A 24 -20.11 2.57 -2.62
CA ASP A 24 -19.71 1.79 -1.44
C ASP A 24 -18.88 0.56 -1.83
N ILE A 25 -19.23 -0.08 -2.97
CA ILE A 25 -18.50 -1.23 -3.49
C ILE A 25 -17.09 -0.82 -3.94
N GLU A 26 -16.96 0.30 -4.66
CA GLU A 26 -15.66 0.81 -5.10
C GLU A 26 -14.78 1.22 -3.92
N GLN A 27 -15.35 1.80 -2.86
CA GLN A 27 -14.62 2.10 -1.62
C GLN A 27 -14.21 0.83 -0.88
N ALA A 28 -15.09 -0.17 -0.79
CA ALA A 28 -14.80 -1.43 -0.10
C ALA A 28 -13.65 -2.20 -0.75
N VAL A 29 -13.48 -2.12 -2.08
CA VAL A 29 -12.39 -2.82 -2.78
C VAL A 29 -11.04 -2.12 -2.69
N LEU A 30 -10.97 -0.88 -2.20
CA LEU A 30 -9.68 -0.17 -2.09
C LEU A 30 -8.71 -0.89 -1.14
N PHE A 31 -9.18 -1.41 0.00
CA PHE A 31 -8.33 -2.17 0.92
C PHE A 31 -7.73 -3.44 0.28
N PRO A 32 -8.52 -4.38 -0.27
CA PRO A 32 -7.95 -5.57 -0.89
C PRO A 32 -7.06 -5.22 -2.11
N LEU A 33 -7.34 -4.15 -2.85
CA LEU A 33 -6.47 -3.70 -3.94
C LEU A 33 -5.12 -3.17 -3.44
N VAL A 34 -5.09 -2.43 -2.32
CA VAL A 34 -3.83 -1.99 -1.69
C VAL A 34 -3.03 -3.19 -1.21
N CYS A 35 -3.68 -4.17 -0.57
CA CYS A 35 -3.04 -5.43 -0.15
C CYS A 35 -2.46 -6.19 -1.34
N ALA A 36 -3.22 -6.33 -2.44
CA ALA A 36 -2.75 -7.01 -3.65
C ALA A 36 -1.56 -6.29 -4.29
N ARG A 37 -1.60 -4.96 -4.40
CA ARG A 37 -0.50 -4.13 -4.91
C ARG A 37 0.77 -4.29 -4.07
N LEU A 38 0.61 -4.39 -2.75
CA LEU A 38 1.72 -4.60 -1.82
C LEU A 38 2.30 -6.01 -1.96
N ALA A 39 1.45 -7.04 -2.06
CA ALA A 39 1.86 -8.43 -2.29
C ALA A 39 2.71 -8.56 -3.56
N VAL A 40 2.29 -7.95 -4.67
CA VAL A 40 3.10 -7.89 -5.91
C VAL A 40 4.46 -7.24 -5.67
N SER A 41 4.49 -6.13 -4.93
CA SER A 41 5.73 -5.38 -4.69
C SER A 41 6.73 -6.18 -3.85
N VAL A 42 6.28 -6.88 -2.80
CA VAL A 42 7.16 -7.71 -1.96
C VAL A 42 7.61 -8.98 -2.68
N SER A 43 6.75 -9.59 -3.52
CA SER A 43 7.14 -10.74 -4.34
C SER A 43 8.22 -10.39 -5.35
N ILE A 44 8.07 -9.27 -6.07
CA ILE A 44 9.08 -8.77 -7.02
C ILE A 44 10.39 -8.46 -6.29
N ALA A 45 10.32 -7.85 -5.10
CA ALA A 45 11.51 -7.54 -4.33
C ALA A 45 12.24 -8.81 -3.86
N ALA A 46 11.49 -9.82 -3.40
CA ALA A 46 12.03 -11.11 -2.99
C ALA A 46 12.72 -11.84 -4.15
N GLU A 47 12.12 -11.84 -5.35
CA GLU A 47 12.72 -12.41 -6.56
C GLU A 47 14.02 -11.68 -6.94
N ARG A 48 13.98 -10.34 -7.00
CA ARG A 48 15.15 -9.52 -7.31
C ARG A 48 16.31 -9.75 -6.36
N LYS A 49 16.02 -9.95 -5.07
CA LYS A 49 17.03 -10.21 -4.04
C LYS A 49 17.71 -11.57 -4.22
N GLN A 50 17.03 -12.55 -4.80
CA GLN A 50 17.64 -13.84 -5.17
C GLN A 50 18.54 -13.72 -6.40
N LEU A 51 18.21 -12.83 -7.33
CA LEU A 51 18.94 -12.64 -8.59
C LEU A 51 20.21 -11.79 -8.41
N GLU A 52 20.08 -10.62 -7.79
CA GLU A 52 21.20 -9.68 -7.64
C GLU A 52 21.02 -8.84 -6.35
N PRO A 53 21.46 -9.36 -5.19
CA PRO A 53 21.22 -8.74 -3.89
C PRO A 53 21.92 -7.38 -3.70
N ASP A 54 22.96 -7.11 -4.48
CA ASP A 54 23.76 -5.88 -4.40
C ASP A 54 23.36 -4.83 -5.45
N HIS A 55 22.27 -5.07 -6.21
CA HIS A 55 21.86 -4.13 -7.26
C HIS A 55 21.46 -2.76 -6.65
N PRO A 56 22.17 -1.67 -6.99
CA PRO A 56 22.19 -0.43 -6.20
C PRO A 56 20.84 0.31 -6.14
N ASN A 57 19.96 0.08 -7.12
CA ASN A 57 18.71 0.82 -7.27
C ASN A 57 17.44 -0.02 -7.04
N TRP A 58 17.54 -1.32 -6.73
CA TRP A 58 16.36 -2.19 -6.68
C TRP A 58 15.64 -2.17 -5.33
N PHE A 59 16.35 -1.85 -4.25
CA PHE A 59 15.86 -2.09 -2.89
C PHE A 59 15.48 -0.80 -2.13
N GLY A 60 15.62 0.37 -2.76
CA GLY A 60 15.31 1.66 -2.13
C GLY A 60 13.86 1.78 -1.61
N SER A 61 12.91 1.10 -2.26
CA SER A 61 11.50 1.05 -1.85
C SER A 61 11.07 -0.27 -1.21
N GLU A 62 11.93 -1.29 -1.19
CA GLU A 62 11.59 -2.63 -0.67
C GLU A 62 11.32 -2.58 0.85
N ARG A 63 12.19 -1.90 1.61
CA ARG A 63 12.07 -1.79 3.07
C ARG A 63 10.68 -1.27 3.47
N LEU A 64 10.19 -0.26 2.76
CA LEU A 64 8.88 0.34 3.03
C LEU A 64 7.74 -0.65 2.79
N ALA A 65 7.86 -1.50 1.77
CA ALA A 65 6.83 -2.50 1.44
C ALA A 65 6.71 -3.56 2.55
N TRP A 66 7.85 -4.05 3.06
CA TRP A 66 7.86 -4.99 4.18
C TRP A 66 7.37 -4.36 5.49
N GLU A 67 7.69 -3.09 5.75
CA GLU A 67 7.27 -2.36 6.95
C GLU A 67 5.76 -2.09 7.01
N VAL A 68 5.09 -1.98 5.85
CA VAL A 68 3.65 -1.68 5.77
C VAL A 68 2.77 -2.91 6.03
N LEU A 69 3.28 -4.14 5.79
CA LEU A 69 2.51 -5.38 5.93
C LEU A 69 1.91 -5.58 7.34
N PRO A 70 2.67 -5.45 8.45
CA PRO A 70 2.10 -5.59 9.79
C PRO A 70 1.04 -4.54 10.10
N ALA A 71 1.23 -3.32 9.59
CA ALA A 71 0.32 -2.20 9.85
C ALA A 71 -1.01 -2.35 9.09
N LEU A 72 -0.99 -2.87 7.86
CA LEU A 72 -2.20 -3.25 7.12
C LEU A 72 -2.96 -4.37 7.81
N LYS A 73 -2.25 -5.41 8.26
CA LYS A 73 -2.85 -6.54 9.00
C LYS A 73 -3.54 -6.07 10.29
N ALA A 74 -2.93 -5.13 11.01
CA ALA A 74 -3.49 -4.62 12.26
C ALA A 74 -4.74 -3.74 12.08
N ARG A 75 -4.85 -3.01 10.95
CA ARG A 75 -6.00 -2.12 10.66
C ARG A 75 -7.22 -2.86 10.11
N GLY A 76 -7.00 -3.87 9.27
CA GLY A 76 -8.09 -4.59 8.60
C GLY A 76 -8.91 -3.71 7.63
N PRO A 77 -9.90 -4.30 6.94
CA PRO A 77 -10.70 -3.60 5.92
C PRO A 77 -11.59 -2.48 6.48
N GLU A 78 -12.00 -2.57 7.75
CA GLU A 78 -12.93 -1.62 8.38
C GLU A 78 -12.23 -0.32 8.85
N GLY A 79 -10.95 -0.39 9.24
CA GLY A 79 -10.27 0.68 9.98
C GLY A 79 -9.10 1.36 9.24
N TRP A 80 -8.91 1.07 7.95
CA TRP A 80 -7.64 1.43 7.28
C TRP A 80 -7.56 2.88 6.78
N LEU A 81 -8.68 3.51 6.40
CA LEU A 81 -8.74 4.92 5.96
C LEU A 81 -8.90 5.94 7.10
N GLY A 82 -9.01 5.46 8.34
CA GLY A 82 -9.29 6.29 9.52
C GLY A 82 -10.80 6.45 9.76
N SER A 83 -11.19 6.38 11.02
CA SER A 83 -12.46 6.92 11.53
C SER A 83 -12.22 8.35 12.00
#